data_AF-A0A438CPZ5-F1
#
_entry.id   AF-A0A438CPZ5-F1
#
_cell.length_a   1.000
_cell.length_b   1.000
_cell.length_c   1.000
_cell.angle_alpha   90.00
_cell.angle_beta   90.00
_cell.angle_gamma   90.00
#
_symmetry.space_group_name_H-M   'P 1'
#
loop_
_entity.id
_entity.type
_entity.pdbx_description
1 polymer ?
#
loop_
_entity_poly.entity_id
_entity_poly.type
_entity_poly.pdbx_seq_one_letter_code
_entity_poly.pdbx_strand_id
1 'polypeptide(L)'
;MSQPHSSKPTSTIFSSVPSPQWTLLFLLFLCIVGFNTLHLPNSTAALSNVRNALRFRNIYLSFTTNSTVSAYLRALTLHPHLAGTHPALQTARFVHTHFADLGLRTHTGAAVGGAGWGQGGGGATVTFLLAVGGIGGVCESGEGGGLPCPEEGRGGCYGVCGGGEKAGGVKGRGGGEGSGGGGGGVLMYTKGESMSGVERGMVMKVLGDPLTPGWGGEALDLEDSQILNRFPKIPSMPISPEVAYSILRSLEGPQMPHHWRVMP
;
A
#
# COMPACT_ATOMS: atom_id res chain seq x y z
N MET A 1 -17.69 -73.96 61.05
CA MET A 1 -16.79 -74.65 60.11
C MET A 1 -16.27 -73.60 59.14
N SER A 2 -15.00 -73.32 58.88
CA SER A 2 -13.72 -74.03 59.05
C SER A 2 -12.57 -73.00 58.93
N GLN A 3 -11.57 -73.06 59.81
CA GLN A 3 -10.17 -72.61 59.60
C GLN A 3 -9.45 -73.62 58.66
N PRO A 4 -8.17 -73.50 58.20
CA PRO A 4 -7.09 -72.57 58.61
C PRO A 4 -6.02 -72.09 57.55
N HIS A 5 -5.12 -71.21 58.04
CA HIS A 5 -3.64 -71.09 57.85
C HIS A 5 -2.91 -70.70 56.53
N SER A 6 -1.84 -69.89 56.77
CA SER A 6 -0.49 -69.87 56.13
C SER A 6 -0.28 -68.88 54.95
N SER A 7 0.77 -68.07 54.80
CA SER A 7 2.01 -67.76 55.53
C SER A 7 2.61 -66.42 55.02
N LYS A 8 3.45 -65.79 55.87
CA LYS A 8 4.38 -64.64 55.72
C LYS A 8 5.07 -64.46 54.34
N PRO A 9 5.49 -63.22 53.96
CA PRO A 9 6.78 -62.73 54.46
C PRO A 9 6.82 -61.26 54.92
N THR A 10 7.55 -61.10 56.02
CA THR A 10 8.26 -59.92 56.49
C THR A 10 8.86 -59.10 55.34
N SER A 11 8.46 -57.84 55.20
CA SER A 11 9.25 -56.81 54.50
C SER A 11 9.77 -55.82 55.55
N THR A 12 11.04 -55.98 55.85
CA THR A 12 11.86 -55.09 56.67
C THR A 12 11.83 -53.66 56.13
N ILE A 13 11.46 -52.73 57.00
CA ILE A 13 11.63 -51.29 56.83
C ILE A 13 13.13 -51.00 56.72
N PHE A 14 13.62 -50.73 55.51
CA PHE A 14 14.90 -50.06 55.31
C PHE A 14 14.64 -48.56 55.23
N SER A 15 14.70 -47.91 56.39
CA SER A 15 14.96 -46.48 56.51
C SER A 15 16.41 -46.25 56.07
N SER A 16 16.65 -46.10 54.77
CA SER A 16 17.92 -45.56 54.28
C SER A 16 17.94 -44.07 54.62
N VAL A 17 18.66 -43.73 55.68
CA VAL A 17 19.01 -42.34 55.96
C VAL A 17 19.73 -41.83 54.70
N PRO A 18 19.25 -40.75 54.05
CA PRO A 18 19.90 -40.26 52.85
C PRO A 18 21.35 -39.92 53.19
N SER A 19 22.28 -40.35 52.34
CA SER A 19 23.71 -40.11 52.57
C SER A 19 23.93 -38.60 52.77
N PRO A 20 24.74 -38.18 53.76
CA PRO A 20 24.92 -36.76 54.10
C PRO A 20 25.49 -35.93 52.93
N GLN A 21 26.06 -36.61 51.92
CA GLN A 21 26.53 -35.98 50.69
C GLN A 21 25.37 -35.54 49.78
N TRP A 22 24.29 -36.30 49.68
CA TRP A 22 23.16 -35.98 48.81
C TRP A 22 22.29 -34.87 49.39
N THR A 23 22.14 -34.83 50.72
CA THR A 23 21.46 -33.72 51.40
C THR A 23 22.24 -32.41 51.28
N LEU A 24 23.57 -32.44 51.37
CA LEU A 24 24.42 -31.28 51.13
C LEU A 24 24.36 -30.80 49.68
N LEU A 25 24.37 -31.70 48.69
CA LEU A 25 24.23 -31.32 47.28
C LEU A 25 22.85 -30.71 46.98
N PHE A 26 21.79 -31.24 47.60
CA PHE A 26 20.45 -30.70 47.45
C PHE A 26 20.33 -29.31 48.10
N LEU A 27 20.89 -29.13 49.30
CA LEU A 27 20.95 -27.82 49.95
C LEU A 27 21.82 -26.82 49.18
N LEU A 28 22.96 -27.26 48.63
CA LEU A 28 23.79 -26.43 47.76
C LEU A 28 23.04 -26.02 46.51
N PHE A 29 22.31 -26.94 45.87
CA PHE A 29 21.48 -26.65 44.70
C PHE A 29 20.36 -25.66 45.04
N LEU A 30 19.65 -25.85 46.16
CA LEU A 30 18.64 -24.91 46.65
C LEU A 30 19.25 -23.54 47.00
N CYS A 31 20.44 -23.51 47.59
CA CYS A 31 21.18 -22.28 47.84
C CYS A 31 21.59 -21.60 46.54
N ILE A 32 22.08 -22.33 45.53
CA ILE A 32 22.46 -21.76 44.23
C ILE A 32 21.22 -21.24 43.49
N VAL A 33 20.12 -22.00 43.45
CA VAL A 33 18.85 -21.54 42.85
C VAL A 33 18.28 -20.35 43.61
N GLY A 34 18.33 -20.39 44.95
CA GLY A 34 17.94 -19.29 45.84
C GLY A 34 18.77 -18.04 45.63
N PHE A 35 20.10 -18.17 45.50
CA PHE A 35 20.99 -17.07 45.19
C PHE A 35 20.74 -16.53 43.79
N ASN A 36 20.53 -17.38 42.78
CA ASN A 36 20.24 -16.93 41.41
C ASN A 36 18.85 -16.28 41.29
N THR A 37 17.88 -16.67 42.12
CA THR A 37 16.54 -16.04 42.16
C THR A 37 16.50 -14.74 42.98
N LEU A 38 17.27 -14.66 44.08
CA LEU A 38 17.37 -13.46 44.92
C LEU A 38 18.37 -12.42 44.36
N HIS A 39 19.39 -12.86 43.64
CA HIS A 39 20.43 -12.03 43.04
C HIS A 39 20.19 -11.80 41.55
N LEU A 40 18.93 -11.82 41.10
CA LEU A 40 18.54 -11.24 39.80
C LEU A 40 18.49 -9.71 39.98
N PRO A 41 19.53 -8.95 39.59
CA PRO A 41 19.66 -7.54 40.00
C PRO A 41 18.67 -6.60 39.30
N ASN A 42 17.71 -7.13 38.52
CA ASN A 42 16.91 -6.37 37.56
C ASN A 42 15.41 -6.75 37.51
N SER A 43 14.89 -7.63 38.37
CA SER A 43 13.47 -8.04 38.32
C SER A 43 12.50 -6.87 38.57
N THR A 44 12.84 -5.96 39.46
CA THR A 44 12.01 -4.78 39.78
C THR A 44 12.01 -3.75 38.65
N ALA A 45 13.17 -3.52 38.02
CA ALA A 45 13.32 -2.65 36.85
C ALA A 45 12.62 -3.23 35.61
N ALA A 46 12.76 -4.54 35.37
CA ALA A 46 12.08 -5.23 34.27
C ALA A 46 10.55 -5.23 34.45
N LEU A 47 10.05 -5.52 35.66
CA LEU A 47 8.61 -5.47 35.97
C LEU A 47 8.05 -4.04 35.87
N SER A 48 8.82 -3.02 36.29
CA SER A 48 8.50 -1.60 36.11
C SER A 48 8.40 -1.24 34.62
N ASN A 49 9.34 -1.68 33.80
CA ASN A 49 9.32 -1.46 32.35
C ASN A 49 8.11 -2.11 31.67
N VAL A 50 7.75 -3.35 32.04
CA VAL A 50 6.54 -4.01 31.52
C VAL A 50 5.28 -3.27 31.97
N ARG A 51 5.21 -2.84 33.24
CA ARG A 51 4.07 -2.09 33.76
C ARG A 51 3.92 -0.72 33.08
N ASN A 52 5.03 -0.04 32.82
CA ASN A 52 5.04 1.22 32.09
C ASN A 52 4.64 1.03 30.62
N ALA A 53 5.15 -0.01 29.95
CA ALA A 53 4.76 -0.34 28.58
C ALA A 53 3.26 -0.65 28.46
N LEU A 54 2.71 -1.45 29.39
CA LEU A 54 1.27 -1.73 29.44
C LEU A 54 0.45 -0.47 29.74
N ARG A 55 0.94 0.39 30.64
CA ARG A 55 0.31 1.68 30.94
C ARG A 55 0.28 2.59 29.71
N PHE A 56 1.39 2.79 29.02
CA PHE A 56 1.46 3.61 27.81
C PHE A 56 0.63 3.03 26.68
N ARG A 57 0.62 1.71 26.51
CA ARG A 57 -0.25 1.02 25.56
C ARG A 57 -1.72 1.30 25.84
N ASN A 58 -2.17 1.13 27.08
CA ASN A 58 -3.57 1.37 27.44
C ASN A 58 -3.97 2.84 27.25
N ILE A 59 -3.09 3.76 27.63
CA ILE A 59 -3.27 5.20 27.37
C ILE A 59 -3.38 5.46 25.86
N TYR A 60 -2.46 4.94 25.04
CA TYR A 60 -2.48 5.08 23.58
C TYR A 60 -3.79 4.56 22.96
N LEU A 61 -4.21 3.35 23.36
CA LEU A 61 -5.46 2.76 22.88
C LEU A 61 -6.70 3.53 23.36
N SER A 62 -6.65 4.19 24.53
CA SER A 62 -7.76 4.99 25.04
C SER A 62 -7.99 6.31 24.29
N PHE A 63 -6.99 6.80 23.54
CA PHE A 63 -7.09 8.06 22.78
C PHE A 63 -7.91 7.94 21.49
N THR A 64 -8.09 6.73 20.95
CA THR A 64 -8.78 6.53 19.66
C THR A 64 -10.07 5.76 19.85
N THR A 65 -11.17 6.31 19.34
CA THR A 65 -12.48 5.65 19.33
C THR A 65 -13.08 5.75 17.93
N ASN A 66 -14.10 4.94 17.64
CA ASN A 66 -14.78 4.99 16.33
C ASN A 66 -15.38 6.38 16.05
N SER A 67 -15.84 7.11 17.09
CA SER A 67 -16.38 8.46 16.93
C SER A 67 -15.30 9.48 16.58
N THR A 68 -14.11 9.41 17.18
CA THR A 68 -13.01 10.31 16.84
C THR A 68 -12.51 10.06 15.41
N VAL A 69 -12.34 8.80 15.01
CA VAL A 69 -11.96 8.43 13.63
C VAL A 69 -13.03 8.90 12.63
N SER A 70 -14.31 8.68 12.92
CA SER A 70 -15.41 9.12 12.06
C SER A 70 -15.45 10.65 11.92
N ALA A 71 -15.25 11.38 13.01
CA ALA A 71 -15.18 12.84 13.00
C ALA A 71 -14.02 13.36 12.15
N TYR A 72 -12.82 12.76 12.28
CA TYR A 72 -11.67 13.12 11.46
C TYR A 72 -11.90 12.82 9.98
N LEU A 73 -12.43 11.63 9.67
CA LEU A 73 -12.73 11.28 8.28
C LEU A 73 -13.73 12.27 7.66
N ARG A 74 -14.78 12.64 8.39
CA ARG A 74 -15.76 13.65 7.94
C ARG A 74 -15.10 15.01 7.71
N ALA A 75 -14.25 15.47 8.61
CA ALA A 75 -13.56 16.75 8.48
C ALA A 75 -12.61 16.77 7.26
N LEU A 76 -11.89 15.67 7.03
CA LEU A 76 -10.90 15.55 5.95
C LEU A 76 -11.56 15.34 4.57
N THR A 77 -12.77 14.79 4.51
CA THR A 77 -13.46 14.44 3.25
C THR A 77 -14.56 15.43 2.84
N LEU A 78 -14.78 16.49 3.63
CA LEU A 78 -15.81 17.49 3.37
C LEU A 78 -15.64 18.18 2.00
N HIS A 79 -14.39 18.39 1.56
CA HIS A 79 -14.06 19.04 0.30
C HIS A 79 -12.90 18.34 -0.41
N PRO A 80 -12.85 18.37 -1.75
CA PRO A 80 -11.67 17.94 -2.50
C PRO A 80 -10.45 18.78 -2.12
N HIS A 81 -9.33 18.12 -1.84
CA HIS A 81 -8.08 18.76 -1.38
C HIS A 81 -6.90 18.29 -2.24
N LEU A 82 -6.99 18.57 -3.54
CA LEU A 82 -5.95 18.20 -4.51
C LEU A 82 -4.66 18.98 -4.23
N ALA A 83 -3.50 18.32 -4.34
CA ALA A 83 -2.20 18.87 -3.94
C ALA A 83 -1.91 20.22 -4.63
N GLY A 84 -1.52 21.25 -3.89
CA GLY A 84 -1.27 22.59 -4.44
C GLY A 84 -2.52 23.49 -4.58
N THR A 85 -3.71 22.99 -4.24
CA THR A 85 -4.93 23.83 -4.20
C THR A 85 -5.15 24.52 -2.84
N HIS A 86 -5.95 25.58 -2.82
CA HIS A 86 -6.33 26.27 -1.58
C HIS A 86 -7.03 25.34 -0.56
N PRO A 87 -7.99 24.47 -0.94
CA PRO A 87 -8.55 23.49 -0.01
C PRO A 87 -7.51 22.54 0.60
N ALA A 88 -6.48 22.12 -0.14
CA ALA A 88 -5.40 21.29 0.42
C ALA A 88 -4.60 22.02 1.49
N LEU A 89 -4.33 23.32 1.30
CA LEU A 89 -3.71 24.15 2.33
C LEU A 89 -4.59 24.28 3.58
N GLN A 90 -5.91 24.38 3.42
CA GLN A 90 -6.84 24.39 4.56
C GLN A 90 -6.81 23.06 5.33
N THR A 91 -6.77 21.92 4.64
CA THR A 91 -6.60 20.60 5.27
C THR A 91 -5.27 20.52 6.04
N ALA A 92 -4.17 21.01 5.47
CA ALA A 92 -2.87 21.05 6.15
C ALA A 92 -2.91 21.91 7.43
N ARG A 93 -3.58 23.07 7.39
CA ARG A 93 -3.77 23.94 8.57
C ARG A 93 -4.64 23.28 9.64
N PHE A 94 -5.68 22.55 9.24
CA PHE A 94 -6.51 21.78 10.17
C PHE A 94 -5.66 20.75 10.94
N VAL A 95 -4.83 19.98 10.24
CA VAL A 95 -3.93 18.99 10.88
C VAL A 95 -2.89 19.67 11.77
N HIS A 96 -2.29 20.77 11.30
CA HIS A 96 -1.31 21.53 12.08
C HIS A 96 -1.90 22.03 13.41
N THR A 97 -3.06 22.68 13.33
CA THR A 97 -3.76 23.21 14.51
C THR A 97 -4.13 22.08 15.46
N HIS A 98 -4.65 20.97 14.92
CA HIS A 98 -5.02 19.81 15.74
C HIS A 98 -3.82 19.23 16.51
N PHE A 99 -2.65 19.13 15.89
CA PHE A 99 -1.44 18.68 16.58
C PHE A 99 -0.93 19.68 17.60
N ALA A 100 -0.98 20.98 17.29
CA ALA A 100 -0.61 22.04 18.22
C ALA A 100 -1.52 22.04 19.47
N ASP A 101 -2.82 21.86 19.29
CA ASP A 101 -3.81 21.78 20.38
C ASP A 101 -3.58 20.57 21.30
N LEU A 102 -3.02 19.48 20.75
CA LEU A 102 -2.58 18.30 21.52
C LEU A 102 -1.22 18.50 22.22
N GLY A 103 -0.61 19.68 22.10
CA GLY A 103 0.69 20.01 22.69
C GLY A 103 1.89 19.45 21.92
N LEU A 104 1.71 19.01 20.67
CA LEU A 104 2.79 18.51 19.82
C LEU A 104 3.52 19.65 19.13
N ARG A 105 4.86 19.65 19.20
CA ARG A 105 5.70 20.57 18.41
C ARG A 105 5.52 20.28 16.92
N THR A 106 4.87 21.19 16.22
CA THR A 106 4.47 21.00 14.82
C THR A 106 4.97 22.15 13.95
N HIS A 107 5.65 21.80 12.86
CA HIS A 107 6.20 22.72 11.87
C HIS A 107 5.61 22.41 10.50
N THR A 108 5.50 23.42 9.64
CA THR A 108 5.04 23.25 8.25
C THR A 108 6.24 23.34 7.31
N GLY A 109 6.44 22.31 6.49
CA GLY A 109 7.38 22.34 5.38
C GLY A 109 6.65 22.65 4.07
N ALA A 110 7.18 23.58 3.29
CA ALA A 110 6.69 23.87 1.94
C ALA A 110 7.79 23.52 0.93
N ALA A 111 7.39 22.87 -0.16
CA ALA A 111 8.26 22.58 -1.30
C ALA A 111 7.54 23.02 -2.58
N VAL A 112 8.30 23.55 -3.53
CA VAL A 112 7.81 23.88 -4.86
C VAL A 112 8.16 22.70 -5.76
N GLY A 113 7.18 22.22 -6.52
CA GLY A 113 7.36 21.08 -7.42
C GLY A 113 6.42 21.12 -8.62
N GLY A 114 6.77 20.40 -9.67
CA GLY A 114 6.00 20.26 -10.89
C GLY A 114 4.82 19.30 -10.72
N ALA A 115 3.61 19.76 -11.06
CA ALA A 115 2.39 18.96 -11.04
C ALA A 115 1.59 19.15 -12.34
N GLY A 116 1.01 18.05 -12.86
CA GLY A 116 0.16 18.06 -14.05
C GLY A 116 -1.32 18.16 -13.72
N TRP A 117 -2.06 19.00 -14.44
CA TRP A 117 -3.48 19.28 -14.22
C TRP A 117 -4.27 19.17 -15.53
N GLY A 118 -5.54 18.78 -15.44
CA GLY A 118 -6.47 18.91 -16.56
C GLY A 118 -6.79 20.39 -16.83
N GLN A 119 -6.84 20.78 -18.10
CA GLN A 119 -7.15 22.16 -18.46
C GLN A 119 -8.64 22.48 -18.24
N GLY A 120 -8.93 23.57 -17.53
CA GLY A 120 -10.31 24.01 -17.31
C GLY A 120 -10.95 24.57 -18.58
N GLY A 121 -12.20 24.20 -18.86
CA GLY A 121 -13.00 24.75 -19.97
C GLY A 121 -13.06 23.90 -21.24
N GLY A 122 -12.16 22.93 -21.40
CA GLY A 122 -12.22 21.91 -22.46
C GLY A 122 -12.10 20.53 -21.82
N GLY A 123 -13.17 19.73 -21.82
CA GLY A 123 -13.06 18.34 -21.39
C GLY A 123 -12.09 17.59 -22.30
N ALA A 124 -11.22 16.75 -21.75
CA ALA A 124 -10.48 15.80 -22.57
C ALA A 124 -11.47 14.77 -23.14
N THR A 125 -11.86 14.94 -24.41
CA THR A 125 -12.87 14.11 -25.06
C THR A 125 -12.23 12.98 -25.85
N VAL A 126 -12.64 11.74 -25.56
CA VAL A 126 -12.25 10.53 -26.31
C VAL A 126 -12.62 10.66 -27.80
N THR A 127 -13.75 11.30 -28.12
CA THR A 127 -14.24 11.50 -29.49
C THR A 127 -13.24 12.25 -30.38
N PHE A 128 -12.51 13.23 -29.82
CA PHE A 128 -11.51 13.98 -30.56
C PHE A 128 -10.28 13.13 -30.88
N LEU A 129 -9.87 12.24 -29.96
CA LEU A 129 -8.74 11.33 -30.18
C LEU A 129 -9.05 10.31 -31.29
N LEU A 130 -10.28 9.77 -31.29
CA LEU A 130 -10.75 8.81 -32.31
C LEU A 130 -10.96 9.43 -33.69
N ALA A 131 -11.28 10.73 -33.77
CA ALA A 131 -11.44 11.43 -35.04
C ALA A 131 -10.09 11.70 -35.74
N VAL A 132 -8.97 11.67 -35.00
CA VAL A 132 -7.63 11.98 -35.51
C VAL A 132 -6.78 10.71 -35.71
N GLY A 133 -7.18 9.57 -35.13
CA GLY A 133 -6.56 8.26 -35.33
C GLY A 133 -7.46 7.10 -34.87
N GLY A 134 -7.34 5.93 -35.51
CA GLY A 134 -8.16 4.75 -35.18
C GLY A 134 -7.70 4.03 -33.91
N ILE A 135 -8.58 3.24 -33.29
CA ILE A 135 -8.16 2.29 -32.24
C ILE A 135 -7.56 1.08 -32.93
N GLY A 136 -6.29 0.80 -32.65
CA GLY A 136 -5.53 -0.26 -33.33
C GLY A 136 -5.18 -1.45 -32.46
N GLY A 137 -5.40 -1.38 -31.14
CA GLY A 137 -4.99 -2.47 -30.24
C GLY A 137 -5.72 -2.51 -28.90
N VAL A 138 -5.76 -3.72 -28.32
CA VAL A 138 -6.26 -4.00 -26.96
C VAL A 138 -5.12 -4.62 -26.16
N CYS A 139 -5.03 -4.25 -24.88
CA CYS A 139 -3.95 -4.65 -23.97
C CYS A 139 -4.47 -4.95 -22.55
N GLU A 140 -3.70 -5.69 -21.77
CA GLU A 140 -3.94 -5.88 -20.33
C GLU A 140 -2.78 -5.30 -19.52
N SER A 141 -3.08 -4.57 -18.44
CA SER A 141 -2.07 -3.96 -17.58
C SER A 141 -1.43 -4.99 -16.65
N GLY A 142 -0.20 -5.38 -16.93
CA GLY A 142 0.63 -6.19 -16.02
C GLY A 142 1.21 -7.46 -16.66
N GLU A 143 0.67 -7.87 -17.80
CA GLU A 143 1.30 -8.85 -18.68
C GLU A 143 1.88 -8.08 -19.88
N GLY A 144 3.13 -8.34 -20.25
CA GLY A 144 3.79 -7.72 -21.41
C GLY A 144 3.19 -8.13 -22.77
N GLY A 145 1.89 -8.45 -22.82
CA GLY A 145 1.16 -8.83 -24.02
C GLY A 145 0.13 -7.75 -24.37
N GLY A 146 0.50 -6.85 -25.27
CA GLY A 146 -0.47 -6.07 -26.04
C GLY A 146 -0.58 -6.67 -27.43
N LEU A 147 -1.78 -6.68 -28.02
CA LEU A 147 -1.89 -6.97 -29.45
C LEU A 147 -1.23 -5.80 -30.22
N PRO A 148 -0.25 -6.08 -31.11
CA PRO A 148 0.39 -5.03 -31.88
C PRO A 148 -0.64 -4.35 -32.78
N CYS A 149 -0.53 -3.03 -32.90
CA CYS A 149 -1.35 -2.29 -33.85
C CYS A 149 -0.97 -2.72 -35.28
N PRO A 150 -1.95 -2.98 -36.17
CA PRO A 150 -1.64 -3.23 -37.58
C PRO A 150 -1.00 -1.99 -38.20
N GLU A 151 0.07 -2.16 -39.00
CA GLU A 151 0.83 -1.05 -39.63
C GLU A 151 0.03 -0.25 -40.68
N GLU A 152 -1.22 -0.61 -40.95
CA GLU A 152 -1.98 -0.08 -42.08
C GLU A 152 -2.88 1.09 -41.67
N GLY A 153 -2.33 2.31 -41.71
CA GLY A 153 -3.09 3.55 -41.56
C GLY A 153 -2.20 4.76 -41.30
N ARG A 154 -2.41 5.86 -42.03
CA ARG A 154 -1.66 7.13 -41.86
C ARG A 154 -1.95 7.89 -40.55
N GLY A 155 -2.76 7.33 -39.64
CA GLY A 155 -3.11 7.91 -38.35
C GLY A 155 -2.66 6.99 -37.21
N GLY A 156 -2.03 7.56 -36.17
CA GLY A 156 -1.52 6.78 -35.03
C GLY A 156 -2.62 5.98 -34.34
N CYS A 157 -2.30 4.76 -33.92
CA CYS A 157 -3.24 3.86 -33.27
C CYS A 157 -3.37 4.09 -31.76
N TYR A 158 -4.58 4.00 -31.21
CA TYR A 158 -4.80 4.01 -29.77
C TYR A 158 -4.92 2.60 -29.20
N GLY A 159 -4.25 2.35 -28.07
CA GLY A 159 -4.38 1.10 -27.31
C GLY A 159 -5.37 1.25 -26.15
N VAL A 160 -6.30 0.32 -25.96
CA VAL A 160 -7.22 0.29 -24.81
C VAL A 160 -6.75 -0.77 -23.82
N CYS A 161 -6.29 -0.37 -22.63
CA CYS A 161 -5.81 -1.30 -21.62
C CYS A 161 -6.69 -1.35 -20.36
N GLY A 162 -7.02 -2.56 -19.92
CA GLY A 162 -7.63 -2.82 -18.62
C GLY A 162 -6.59 -2.83 -17.50
N GLY A 163 -6.89 -2.18 -16.38
CA GLY A 163 -6.10 -2.19 -15.15
C GLY A 163 -6.24 -3.50 -14.41
N GLY A 164 -5.12 -4.19 -14.15
CA GLY A 164 -5.10 -5.38 -13.29
C GLY A 164 -5.25 -5.04 -11.80
N GLU A 165 -5.52 -6.06 -10.99
CA GLU A 165 -5.79 -5.99 -9.53
C GLU A 165 -4.66 -5.34 -8.69
N LYS A 166 -3.49 -5.09 -9.30
CA LYS A 166 -2.37 -4.34 -8.72
C LYS A 166 -2.36 -2.86 -9.14
N ALA A 167 -3.53 -2.24 -9.29
CA ALA A 167 -3.72 -0.83 -9.64
C ALA A 167 -3.34 0.19 -8.53
N GLY A 168 -2.42 -0.17 -7.63
CA GLY A 168 -1.82 0.75 -6.65
C GLY A 168 -0.44 1.28 -7.06
N GLY A 169 0.11 0.82 -8.19
CA GLY A 169 1.46 1.14 -8.65
C GLY A 169 1.46 1.85 -9.99
N VAL A 170 2.30 2.90 -10.09
CA VAL A 170 2.76 3.60 -11.30
C VAL A 170 2.14 3.09 -12.61
N LYS A 171 1.05 3.75 -13.06
CA LYS A 171 0.35 3.47 -14.34
C LYS A 171 1.25 3.66 -15.58
N GLY A 172 2.45 4.22 -15.41
CA GLY A 172 3.42 4.50 -16.46
C GLY A 172 4.07 3.29 -17.13
N ARG A 173 3.92 2.07 -16.58
CA ARG A 173 4.57 0.88 -17.15
C ARG A 173 3.83 0.32 -18.37
N GLY A 174 2.50 0.33 -18.38
CA GLY A 174 1.70 -0.17 -19.50
C GLY A 174 1.73 0.71 -20.77
N GLY A 175 2.06 1.99 -20.63
CA GLY A 175 2.06 2.94 -21.75
C GLY A 175 3.21 2.78 -22.75
N GLY A 176 4.31 2.14 -22.35
CA GLY A 176 5.48 1.93 -23.21
C GLY A 176 5.43 0.65 -24.06
N GLU A 177 4.79 -0.40 -23.54
CA GLU A 177 4.80 -1.74 -24.16
C GLU A 177 3.53 -2.03 -24.96
N GLY A 178 2.37 -1.50 -24.56
CA GLY A 178 1.08 -1.80 -25.23
C GLY A 178 0.89 -1.15 -26.60
N SER A 179 1.74 -0.20 -26.99
CA SER A 179 1.57 0.54 -28.25
C SER A 179 2.24 -0.13 -29.46
N GLY A 180 3.06 -1.18 -29.27
CA GLY A 180 3.71 -1.90 -30.38
C GLY A 180 4.21 -0.96 -31.48
N GLY A 181 5.18 -0.09 -31.18
CA GLY A 181 5.88 0.72 -32.17
C GLY A 181 4.99 1.53 -33.15
N GLY A 182 4.30 2.57 -32.67
CA GLY A 182 3.72 3.58 -33.60
C GLY A 182 2.42 4.29 -33.20
N GLY A 183 1.95 4.17 -31.95
CA GLY A 183 0.60 4.59 -31.56
C GLY A 183 0.44 6.07 -31.15
N GLY A 184 -0.76 6.60 -31.42
CA GLY A 184 -1.21 7.95 -31.08
C GLY A 184 -1.57 8.16 -29.60
N GLY A 185 -1.74 7.10 -28.80
CA GLY A 185 -2.03 7.22 -27.35
C GLY A 185 -2.50 5.92 -26.67
N VAL A 186 -2.67 5.95 -25.34
CA VAL A 186 -3.18 4.81 -24.54
C VAL A 186 -4.38 5.21 -23.67
N LEU A 187 -5.47 4.45 -23.76
CA LEU A 187 -6.66 4.59 -22.91
C LEU A 187 -6.63 3.54 -21.80
N MET A 188 -6.76 3.95 -20.54
CA MET A 188 -6.68 3.07 -19.38
C MET A 188 -8.02 3.02 -18.64
N TYR A 189 -8.53 1.85 -18.29
CA TYR A 189 -9.73 1.72 -17.45
C TYR A 189 -9.51 0.71 -16.33
N THR A 190 -10.15 0.91 -15.17
CA THR A 190 -10.04 -0.03 -14.04
C THR A 190 -11.31 -0.83 -13.92
N LYS A 191 -11.22 -2.16 -13.96
CA LYS A 191 -12.39 -3.00 -13.73
C LYS A 191 -12.83 -2.89 -12.26
N GLY A 192 -14.11 -2.61 -12.02
CA GLY A 192 -14.68 -2.50 -10.68
C GLY A 192 -16.21 -2.50 -10.72
N GLU A 193 -16.83 -2.35 -9.55
CA GLU A 193 -18.30 -2.33 -9.41
C GLU A 193 -18.94 -1.07 -10.02
N SER A 194 -18.23 0.06 -9.98
CA SER A 194 -18.70 1.31 -10.59
C SER A 194 -18.31 1.39 -12.06
N MET A 195 -19.32 1.46 -12.93
CA MET A 195 -19.12 1.51 -14.38
C MET A 195 -18.76 2.90 -14.91
N SER A 196 -19.08 3.97 -14.17
CA SER A 196 -18.84 5.36 -14.55
C SER A 196 -17.62 5.99 -13.86
N GLY A 197 -17.06 5.32 -12.86
CA GLY A 197 -15.88 5.78 -12.13
C GLY A 197 -14.62 5.80 -13.01
N VAL A 198 -13.80 6.84 -12.83
CA VAL A 198 -12.50 6.98 -13.50
C VAL A 198 -11.39 7.09 -12.46
N GLU A 199 -10.43 6.17 -12.51
CA GLU A 199 -9.31 6.17 -11.57
C GLU A 199 -8.20 7.10 -12.06
N ARG A 200 -8.03 8.23 -11.35
CA ARG A 200 -6.91 9.17 -11.55
C ARG A 200 -5.61 8.57 -11.03
N GLY A 201 -4.47 9.01 -11.59
CA GLY A 201 -3.18 8.56 -11.11
C GLY A 201 -2.01 9.20 -11.84
N MET A 202 -0.82 8.99 -11.30
CA MET A 202 0.44 9.44 -11.88
C MET A 202 0.96 8.43 -12.91
N VAL A 203 1.50 8.95 -14.02
CA VAL A 203 2.05 8.15 -15.11
C VAL A 203 3.58 8.27 -15.19
N MET A 204 4.22 9.12 -14.38
CA MET A 204 5.68 9.20 -14.37
C MET A 204 6.29 7.90 -13.83
N LYS A 205 7.44 7.51 -14.38
CA LYS A 205 8.14 6.26 -14.06
C LYS A 205 8.80 6.26 -12.68
N VAL A 206 9.05 7.44 -12.12
CA VAL A 206 9.84 7.65 -10.90
C VAL A 206 9.00 8.46 -9.91
N LEU A 207 9.16 8.18 -8.61
CA LEU A 207 8.53 8.92 -7.53
C LEU A 207 9.31 10.21 -7.20
N GLY A 208 8.60 11.20 -6.65
CA GLY A 208 9.19 12.47 -6.25
C GLY A 208 8.89 13.59 -7.25
N ASP A 209 9.42 14.78 -6.94
CA ASP A 209 9.29 15.93 -7.82
C ASP A 209 10.12 15.72 -9.10
N PRO A 210 9.53 15.84 -10.30
CA PRO A 210 10.27 15.66 -11.53
C PRO A 210 11.40 16.67 -11.71
N LEU A 211 11.27 17.89 -11.17
CA LEU A 211 12.25 18.97 -11.34
C LEU A 211 13.44 18.88 -10.37
N THR A 212 13.28 18.17 -9.25
CA THR A 212 14.31 18.07 -8.21
C THR A 212 14.66 16.61 -7.88
N PRO A 213 15.41 15.91 -8.75
CA PRO A 213 15.69 14.50 -8.54
C PRO A 213 16.77 14.25 -7.49
N GLY A 214 16.36 13.78 -6.30
CA GLY A 214 17.27 13.21 -5.31
C GLY A 214 17.98 14.23 -4.40
N TRP A 215 17.75 15.53 -4.57
CA TRP A 215 18.17 16.57 -3.63
C TRP A 215 17.16 17.72 -3.64
N GLY A 216 17.02 18.44 -2.52
CA GLY A 216 16.20 19.65 -2.46
C GLY A 216 17.08 20.88 -2.66
N GLY A 217 16.92 21.63 -3.77
CA GLY A 217 17.60 22.93 -3.89
C GLY A 217 17.61 23.59 -5.27
N GLU A 218 17.75 22.84 -6.37
CA GLU A 218 17.83 23.41 -7.72
C GLU A 218 16.89 22.67 -8.68
N ALA A 219 15.94 23.41 -9.26
CA ALA A 219 15.00 22.89 -10.23
C ALA A 219 15.68 22.77 -11.59
N LEU A 220 15.65 21.58 -12.17
CA LEU A 220 16.08 21.35 -13.54
C LEU A 220 15.09 21.98 -14.53
N ASP A 221 15.59 22.37 -15.69
CA ASP A 221 14.80 22.94 -16.79
C ASP A 221 13.85 21.89 -17.40
N LEU A 222 12.68 22.30 -17.91
CA LEU A 222 11.65 21.35 -18.36
C LEU A 222 12.12 20.45 -19.51
N GLU A 223 13.06 20.96 -20.31
CA GLU A 223 13.69 20.30 -21.45
C GLU A 223 14.86 19.38 -21.05
N ASP A 224 15.21 19.29 -19.76
CA ASP A 224 16.28 18.41 -19.30
C ASP A 224 15.96 16.93 -19.63
N SER A 225 16.90 16.25 -20.26
CA SER A 225 16.77 14.83 -20.61
C SER A 225 16.42 13.92 -19.42
N GLN A 226 16.87 14.26 -18.21
CA GLN A 226 16.53 13.55 -16.98
C GLN A 226 15.06 13.72 -16.59
N ILE A 227 14.45 14.87 -16.92
CA ILE A 227 13.02 15.12 -16.74
C ILE A 227 12.24 14.38 -17.82
N LEU A 228 12.59 14.57 -19.10
CA LEU A 228 11.89 13.97 -20.24
C LEU A 228 11.87 12.43 -20.17
N ASN A 229 12.95 11.80 -19.69
CA ASN A 229 13.01 10.35 -19.56
C ASN A 229 12.10 9.77 -18.45
N ARG A 230 11.67 10.60 -17.49
CA ARG A 230 10.73 10.20 -16.41
C ARG A 230 9.30 10.11 -16.88
N PHE A 231 8.92 10.86 -17.91
CA PHE A 231 7.56 10.84 -18.46
C PHE A 231 7.41 9.76 -19.55
N PRO A 232 6.19 9.22 -19.72
CA PRO A 232 5.88 8.41 -20.89
C PRO A 232 5.96 9.28 -22.16
N LYS A 233 6.49 8.72 -23.24
CA LYS A 233 6.58 9.41 -24.54
C LYS A 233 5.24 9.43 -25.30
N ILE A 234 4.33 8.55 -24.92
CA ILE A 234 3.01 8.37 -25.53
C ILE A 234 1.97 8.93 -24.56
N PRO A 235 1.02 9.76 -25.04
CA PRO A 235 -0.02 10.30 -24.17
C PRO A 235 -0.92 9.18 -23.65
N SER A 236 -1.40 9.31 -22.42
CA SER A 236 -2.38 8.38 -21.86
C SER A 236 -3.53 9.10 -21.18
N MET A 237 -4.70 8.45 -21.18
CA MET A 237 -5.92 9.01 -20.61
C MET A 237 -6.72 7.94 -19.87
N PRO A 238 -7.11 8.17 -18.60
CA PRO A 238 -8.01 7.25 -17.90
C PRO A 238 -9.44 7.43 -18.40
N ILE A 239 -10.16 6.33 -18.60
CA ILE A 239 -11.56 6.28 -19.02
C ILE A 239 -12.35 5.35 -18.07
N SER A 240 -13.67 5.50 -18.06
CA SER A 240 -14.56 4.67 -17.25
C SER A 240 -14.73 3.28 -17.90
N PRO A 241 -15.02 2.22 -17.12
CA PRO A 241 -15.36 0.90 -17.65
C PRO A 241 -16.46 0.91 -18.71
N GLU A 242 -17.51 1.71 -18.53
CA GLU A 242 -18.61 1.84 -19.49
C GLU A 242 -18.14 2.29 -20.88
N VAL A 243 -17.35 3.38 -20.93
CA VAL A 243 -16.73 3.88 -22.17
C VAL A 243 -15.77 2.84 -22.75
N ALA A 244 -14.95 2.19 -21.92
CA ALA A 244 -14.02 1.17 -22.38
C ALA A 244 -14.75 -0.01 -23.04
N TYR A 245 -15.81 -0.53 -22.42
CA TYR A 245 -16.58 -1.62 -23.00
C TYR A 245 -17.35 -1.22 -24.25
N SER A 246 -17.85 0.01 -24.32
CA SER A 246 -18.47 0.54 -25.54
C SER A 246 -17.48 0.57 -26.71
N ILE A 247 -16.24 0.98 -26.43
CA ILE A 247 -15.14 0.93 -27.39
C ILE A 247 -14.82 -0.52 -27.77
N LEU A 248 -14.53 -1.38 -26.80
CA LEU A 248 -14.10 -2.77 -27.02
C LEU A 248 -15.14 -3.59 -27.80
N ARG A 249 -16.44 -3.36 -27.58
CA ARG A 249 -17.53 -4.01 -28.33
C ARG A 249 -17.63 -3.56 -29.78
N SER A 250 -17.12 -2.36 -30.08
CA SER A 250 -17.13 -1.79 -31.43
C SER A 250 -15.90 -2.21 -32.24
N LEU A 251 -14.90 -2.84 -31.61
CA LEU A 251 -13.71 -3.31 -32.30
C LEU A 251 -14.01 -4.60 -33.06
N GLU A 252 -13.65 -4.59 -34.34
CA GLU A 252 -13.61 -5.77 -35.18
C GLU A 252 -12.20 -6.40 -35.09
N GLY A 253 -12.11 -7.73 -35.07
CA GLY A 253 -10.82 -8.44 -34.98
C GLY A 253 -10.91 -9.80 -34.28
N PRO A 254 -9.76 -10.43 -34.02
CA PRO A 254 -9.70 -11.69 -33.29
C PRO A 254 -10.37 -11.58 -31.91
N GLN A 255 -11.07 -12.64 -31.51
CA GLN A 255 -11.71 -12.71 -30.19
C GLN A 255 -10.66 -12.54 -29.08
N MET A 256 -11.00 -11.74 -28.07
CA MET A 256 -10.12 -11.50 -26.93
C MET A 256 -9.81 -12.83 -26.21
N PRO A 257 -8.53 -13.11 -25.87
CA PRO A 257 -8.13 -14.33 -25.19
C PRO A 257 -8.98 -14.61 -23.95
N HIS A 258 -9.26 -15.89 -23.69
CA HIS A 258 -10.11 -16.30 -22.59
C HIS A 258 -9.61 -15.82 -21.22
N HIS A 259 -8.28 -15.72 -21.03
CA HIS A 259 -7.67 -15.30 -19.77
C HIS A 259 -7.77 -13.77 -19.54
N TRP A 260 -7.93 -12.97 -20.59
CA TRP A 260 -8.15 -11.51 -20.51
C TRP A 260 -9.62 -11.14 -20.38
N ARG A 261 -10.52 -12.08 -20.71
CA ARG A 261 -11.96 -11.91 -20.52
C ARG A 261 -12.32 -12.05 -19.06
N VAL A 262 -12.16 -10.97 -18.31
CA VAL A 262 -12.79 -10.85 -17.00
C VAL A 262 -14.24 -10.42 -17.24
N MET A 263 -15.16 -11.37 -17.46
CA MET A 263 -16.61 -11.10 -17.33
C MET A 263 -16.94 -10.84 -15.84
N PRO A 264 -17.95 -10.02 -15.51
CA PRO A 264 -18.64 -10.14 -14.22
C PRO A 264 -19.38 -11.48 -14.13
#